data_AF-A0A067WFI8-F1
#
_entry.id   AF-A0A067WFI8-F1
#
_cell.length_a   1.000
_cell.length_b   1.000
_cell.length_c   1.000
_cell.angle_alpha   90.00
_cell.angle_beta   90.00
_cell.angle_gamma   90.00
#
_symmetry.space_group_name_H-M   'P 1'
#
loop_
_entity.id
_entity.type
_entity.pdbx_description
1 polymer ?
#
loop_
_entity_poly.entity_id
_entity_poly.type
_entity_poly.pdbx_seq_one_letter_code
_entity_poly.pdbx_strand_id
1 'polypeptide(L)'
;MQLQRGLKVYKQFCFGCHGLKHVAFRDLKAFGYDQKRIKTFARQYEMKDSSNREGKFFKSIGVTTDAFSSPFDNKKRSKIYS
;
A
#
# COMPACT_ATOMS: atom_id res chain seq x y z
N MET A 1 -13.33 -11.22 -11.83
CA MET A 1 -13.17 -11.87 -10.49
C MET A 1 -11.74 -12.31 -10.17
N GLN A 2 -10.90 -12.72 -11.13
CA GLN A 2 -9.54 -13.24 -10.84
C GLN A 2 -8.63 -12.23 -10.11
N LEU A 3 -8.65 -10.95 -10.51
CA LEU A 3 -7.82 -9.90 -9.92
C LEU A 3 -8.14 -9.61 -8.44
N GLN A 4 -9.42 -9.71 -8.05
CA GLN A 4 -9.84 -9.52 -6.65
C GLN A 4 -9.32 -10.66 -5.75
N ARG A 5 -9.30 -11.90 -6.26
CA ARG A 5 -8.70 -13.04 -5.56
C ARG A 5 -7.18 -12.89 -5.46
N GLY A 6 -6.54 -12.45 -6.54
CA GLY A 6 -5.10 -12.15 -6.55
C GLY A 6 -4.71 -11.08 -5.52
N LEU A 7 -5.49 -10.01 -5.40
CA LEU A 7 -5.29 -8.99 -4.37
C LEU A 7 -5.38 -9.56 -2.95
N LYS A 8 -6.29 -10.50 -2.70
CA LYS A 8 -6.41 -11.17 -1.40
C LYS A 8 -5.14 -11.96 -1.07
N VAL A 9 -4.61 -12.74 -2.02
CA VAL A 9 -3.35 -13.49 -1.86
C VAL A 9 -2.18 -12.53 -1.62
N TYR A 10 -2.07 -11.47 -2.43
CA TYR A 10 -1.03 -10.46 -2.26
C TYR A 10 -1.05 -9.87 -0.85
N LYS A 11 -2.23 -9.47 -0.34
CA LYS A 11 -2.37 -8.93 1.02
C LYS A 11 -1.96 -9.91 2.12
N GLN A 12 -2.24 -11.20 1.94
CA GLN A 12 -2.02 -12.22 2.98
C GLN A 12 -0.58 -12.76 3.01
N PHE A 13 0.07 -12.89 1.85
CA PHE A 13 1.35 -13.61 1.76
C PHE A 13 2.49 -12.76 1.20
N CYS A 14 2.19 -11.78 0.35
CA CYS A 14 3.23 -11.04 -0.36
C CYS A 14 3.52 -9.69 0.28
N PHE A 15 2.50 -8.98 0.77
CA PHE A 15 2.61 -7.61 1.27
C PHE A 15 3.58 -7.48 2.45
N GLY A 16 3.76 -8.55 3.23
CA GLY A 16 4.72 -8.60 4.34
C GLY A 16 6.19 -8.49 3.92
N CYS A 17 6.51 -8.72 2.64
CA CYS A 17 7.87 -8.60 2.11
C CYS A 17 7.95 -7.70 0.85
N HIS A 18 6.92 -7.69 0.01
CA HIS A 18 6.90 -7.02 -1.28
C HIS A 18 5.85 -5.89 -1.30
N GLY A 19 6.29 -4.69 -1.67
CA GLY A 19 5.41 -3.59 -2.05
C GLY A 19 5.13 -3.57 -3.55
N LEU A 20 4.08 -2.85 -3.96
CA LEU A 20 3.76 -2.55 -5.35
C LEU A 20 3.78 -1.04 -5.57
N LYS A 21 4.99 -0.47 -5.58
CA LYS A 21 5.23 0.98 -5.69
C LYS A 21 4.66 1.66 -6.95
N HIS A 22 4.32 0.88 -7.97
CA HIS A 22 3.76 1.38 -9.23
C HIS A 22 2.24 1.15 -9.35
N VAL A 23 1.60 0.60 -8.32
CA VAL A 23 0.16 0.34 -8.29
C VAL A 23 -0.44 1.18 -7.18
N ALA A 24 -1.26 2.15 -7.54
CA ALA A 24 -2.01 3.00 -6.62
C ALA A 24 -3.34 2.34 -6.23
N PHE A 25 -3.90 2.68 -5.07
CA PHE A 25 -5.21 2.13 -4.66
C PHE A 25 -6.33 2.47 -5.63
N ARG A 26 -6.28 3.62 -6.31
CA ARG A 26 -7.21 3.98 -7.40
C ARG A 26 -7.23 2.98 -8.55
N ASP A 27 -6.14 2.25 -8.77
CA ASP A 27 -6.03 1.28 -9.86
C ASP A 27 -6.88 0.03 -9.59
N LEU A 28 -7.33 -0.17 -8.33
CA LEU A 28 -8.33 -1.19 -7.98
C LEU A 28 -9.67 -0.99 -8.70
N LYS A 29 -9.91 0.18 -9.30
CA LYS A 29 -11.05 0.41 -10.20
C LYS A 29 -11.04 -0.58 -11.37
N ALA A 30 -9.87 -0.93 -11.90
CA ALA A 30 -9.72 -1.94 -12.95
C ALA A 30 -10.12 -3.35 -12.48
N PHE A 31 -10.21 -3.58 -11.17
CA PHE A 31 -10.60 -4.86 -10.58
C PHE A 31 -12.09 -4.91 -10.23
N GLY A 32 -12.86 -3.86 -10.58
CA GLY A 32 -14.29 -3.75 -10.31
C GLY A 32 -14.64 -3.18 -8.93
N TYR A 33 -13.71 -2.50 -8.27
CA TYR A 33 -14.02 -1.72 -7.06
C TYR A 33 -14.63 -0.36 -7.45
N ASP A 34 -15.64 0.08 -6.71
CA ASP A 34 -16.16 1.43 -6.81
C ASP A 34 -15.29 2.41 -6.01
N GLN A 35 -15.43 3.71 -6.29
CA GLN A 35 -14.64 4.74 -5.61
C GLN A 35 -14.82 4.72 -4.08
N LYS A 36 -16.03 4.39 -3.61
CA LYS A 36 -16.33 4.32 -2.17
C LYS A 36 -15.54 3.19 -1.51
N ARG A 37 -15.56 1.98 -2.07
CA ARG A 37 -14.76 0.85 -1.54
C ARG A 37 -13.27 1.13 -1.64
N ILE A 38 -12.80 1.77 -2.71
CA ILE A 38 -11.38 2.14 -2.83
C ILE A 38 -10.96 3.11 -1.74
N LYS A 39 -11.76 4.16 -1.48
CA LYS A 39 -11.49 5.11 -0.38
C LYS A 39 -11.48 4.40 0.98
N THR A 40 -12.48 3.56 1.25
CA THR A 40 -12.53 2.77 2.49
C THR A 40 -11.33 1.83 2.61
N PHE A 41 -10.91 1.19 1.51
CA PHE A 41 -9.77 0.30 1.48
C PHE A 41 -8.45 1.04 1.75
N ALA A 42 -8.22 2.18 1.09
CA ALA A 42 -7.02 2.99 1.29
C ALA A 42 -6.88 3.43 2.76
N ARG A 43 -8.01 3.77 3.40
CA ARG A 43 -8.05 4.16 4.82
C ARG A 43 -7.66 3.04 5.80
N GLN A 44 -7.61 1.78 5.36
CA GLN A 44 -7.13 0.67 6.19
C GLN A 44 -5.60 0.66 6.33
N TYR A 45 -4.89 1.46 5.53
CA TYR A 45 -3.45 1.51 5.53
C TYR A 45 -2.96 2.76 6.26
N GLU A 46 -2.04 2.58 7.19
CA GLU A 46 -1.26 3.66 7.76
C GLU A 46 -0.09 3.96 6.83
N MET A 47 -0.03 5.19 6.32
CA MET A 47 1.07 5.66 5.50
C MET A 47 2.07 6.42 6.35
N LYS A 48 3.35 6.19 6.09
CA LYS A 48 4.43 6.95 6.71
C LYS A 48 4.52 8.27 5.95
N ASP A 49 4.05 9.35 6.55
CA ASP A 49 4.16 10.67 5.94
C ASP A 49 5.63 11.11 5.99
N SER A 50 6.19 11.37 4.81
CA SER A 50 7.60 11.77 4.66
C SER A 50 7.81 13.28 4.85
N SER A 51 6.77 14.06 5.16
CA SER A 51 6.87 15.51 5.11
C SER A 51 6.43 16.22 6.39
N ASN A 52 7.34 16.31 7.35
CA ASN A 52 7.48 17.56 8.11
C ASN A 52 8.96 17.98 8.11
N ARG A 53 9.21 19.27 7.84
CA ARG A 53 10.53 19.91 7.85
C ARG A 53 11.27 19.79 9.20
N GLU A 54 10.56 19.36 10.24
CA GLU A 54 11.08 19.09 11.59
C GLU A 54 11.53 17.63 11.82
N GLY A 55 11.50 16.75 10.80
CA GLY A 55 11.93 15.36 10.94
C GLY A 55 10.98 14.45 11.76
N LYS A 56 9.75 14.92 12.04
CA LYS A 56 8.71 14.14 12.70
C LYS A 56 7.94 13.30 11.67
N PHE A 57 7.99 11.98 11.82
CA PHE A 57 7.15 11.06 11.06
C PHE A 57 5.73 11.07 11.63
N PHE A 58 4.77 11.54 10.85
CA PHE A 58 3.35 11.39 11.19
C PHE A 58 2.80 10.18 10.44
N LYS A 59 1.95 9.40 11.11
CA LYS A 59 1.16 8.36 10.45
C LYS A 59 -0.04 9.04 9.82
N SER A 60 -0.10 9.08 8.49
CA SER A 60 -1.27 9.57 7.76
C SER A 60 -2.16 8.38 7.36
N ILE A 61 -3.45 8.64 7.24
CA ILE A 61 -4.40 7.64 6.75
C ILE A 61 -4.26 7.58 5.23
N GLY A 62 -4.16 6.38 4.66
CA GLY A 62 -3.99 6.18 3.22
C GLY A 62 -5.11 6.82 2.39
N VAL A 63 -4.71 7.46 1.29
CA VAL A 63 -5.59 8.07 0.28
C VAL A 63 -5.50 7.32 -1.04
N THR A 64 -6.47 7.52 -1.94
CA THR A 64 -6.60 6.73 -3.17
C THR A 64 -5.42 6.86 -4.15
N THR A 65 -4.62 7.92 -4.03
CA THR A 65 -3.42 8.15 -4.84
C THR A 65 -2.20 7.39 -4.33
N ASP A 66 -2.24 6.88 -3.10
CA ASP A 66 -1.12 6.17 -2.51
C ASP A 66 -0.94 4.80 -3.16
N ALA A 67 0.33 4.38 -3.22
CA ALA A 67 0.72 3.07 -3.70
C ALA A 67 0.86 2.07 -2.55
N PHE A 68 0.93 0.78 -2.88
CA PHE A 68 1.25 -0.25 -1.90
C PHE A 68 2.73 -0.14 -1.49
N SER A 69 2.99 0.57 -0.39
CA SER A 69 4.32 0.75 0.18
C SER A 69 4.96 -0.58 0.57
N SER A 70 6.29 -0.68 0.39
CA SER A 70 7.05 -1.81 0.91
C SER A 70 7.11 -1.71 2.44
N PRO A 71 7.05 -2.84 3.15
CA PRO A 71 7.20 -2.87 4.60
C PRO A 71 8.62 -2.49 5.06
N PHE A 72 9.60 -2.44 4.15
CA PHE A 72 10.98 -2.10 4.46
C PHE A 72 11.30 -0.66 4.05
N ASP A 73 11.76 0.14 5.01
CA ASP A 73 12.20 1.53 4.81
C ASP A 73 13.38 1.66 3.82
N ASN A 74 14.18 0.61 3.63
CA ASN A 74 15.36 0.65 2.75
C ASN A 74 15.71 -0.70 2.12
N LYS A 75 16.45 -0.66 0.99
CA LYS A 75 16.91 -1.85 0.27
C LYS A 75 17.80 -2.78 1.10
N LYS A 76 18.54 -2.26 2.10
CA LYS A 76 19.42 -3.08 2.95
C LYS A 76 18.61 -4.03 3.84
N ARG A 77 17.54 -3.54 4.48
CA ARG A 77 16.61 -4.38 5.26
C ARG A 77 15.91 -5.42 4.40
N SER A 78 15.51 -5.07 3.17
CA SER A 78 14.90 -6.04 2.24
C SER A 78 15.79 -7.24 1.92
N LYS A 79 17.13 -7.08 1.92
CA LYS A 79 18.08 -8.18 1.67
C LYS A 79 18.33 -9.08 2.88
N ILE A 80 18.07 -8.60 4.10
CA ILE A 80 18.30 -9.36 5.34
C ILE A 80 17.14 -10.35 5.59
N TYR A 81 15.94 -10.02 5.11
CA TYR A 81 14.72 -10.83 5.28
C TYR A 81 14.24 -11.49 3.97
N SER A 82 15.12 -11.56 2.96
CA SER A 82 14.91 -12.27 1.68
C SER A 82 15.60 -13.61 1.72
#